data_AF-A0A960EG80-F1
#
_entry.id   AF-A0A960EG80-F1
#
_cell.length_a   1.000
_cell.length_b   1.000
_cell.length_c   1.000
_cell.angle_alpha   90.00
_cell.angle_beta   90.00
_cell.angle_gamma   90.00
#
_symmetry.space_group_name_H-M   'P 1'
#
loop_
_entity.id
_entity.type
_entity.pdbx_description
1 polymer ?
#
loop_
_entity_poly.entity_id
_entity_poly.type
_entity_poly.pdbx_seq_one_letter_code
_entity_poly.pdbx_strand_id
1 'polypeptide(L)' 'MVTLALFGLFGLAVGSFLNVVIVRVPAGESLLSPPSRCPLCETPIAPRDNIPVVSWLLLR' A
#
# COMPACT_ATOMS: atom_id res chain seq x y z
N MET A 1 -25.56 2.42 -4.80
CA MET A 1 -24.35 2.25 -5.65
C MET A 1 -23.22 3.16 -5.20
N VAL A 2 -23.41 4.50 -5.17
CA VAL A 2 -22.39 5.47 -4.73
C VAL A 2 -21.87 5.20 -3.32
N THR A 3 -22.76 4.94 -2.36
CA THR A 3 -22.39 4.64 -0.97
C THR A 3 -21.46 3.43 -0.86
N LEU A 4 -21.75 2.35 -1.60
CA LEU A 4 -20.92 1.14 -1.62
C LEU A 4 -19.54 1.41 -2.23
N ALA A 5 -19.48 2.19 -3.31
CA ALA A 5 -18.21 2.57 -3.93
C ALA A 5 -17.33 3.38 -2.97
N LEU A 6 -17.91 4.32 -2.22
CA LEU A 6 -17.18 5.10 -1.21
C LEU A 6 -16.62 4.20 -0.09
N PHE A 7 -17.44 3.32 0.48
CA PHE A 7 -16.97 2.37 1.50
C PHE A 7 -15.90 1.41 0.96
N GLY A 8 -16.04 0.96 -0.29
CA GLY A 8 -15.05 0.11 -0.95
C GLY A 8 -13.70 0.83 -1.14
N LEU A 9 -13.71 2.07 -1.66
CA LEU A 9 -12.51 2.88 -1.83
C LEU A 9 -11.82 3.19 -0.49
N PHE A 10 -12.62 3.54 0.53
CA PHE A 10 -12.10 3.78 1.87
C PHE A 10 -11.49 2.51 2.47
N GLY A 11 -12.17 1.37 2.34
CA GLY A 11 -11.68 0.08 2.78
C GLY A 11 -10.37 -0.32 2.10
N LEU A 12 -10.24 -0.08 0.80
CA LEU A 12 -8.99 -0.30 0.06
C LEU A 12 -7.86 0.59 0.56
N ALA A 13 -8.12 1.88 0.80
CA ALA A 13 -7.12 2.81 1.32
C ALA A 13 -6.65 2.40 2.72
N VAL A 14 -7.59 2.08 3.63
CA VAL A 14 -7.30 1.64 5.00
C VAL A 14 -6.55 0.31 4.99
N GLY A 15 -7.00 -0.68 4.22
CA GLY A 15 -6.35 -1.98 4.12
C GLY A 15 -4.92 -1.87 3.58
N SER A 16 -4.70 -1.03 2.57
CA SER A 16 -3.37 -0.76 2.02
C SER A 16 -2.43 -0.16 3.06
N PHE A 17 -2.90 0.79 3.88
CA PHE A 17 -2.10 1.39 4.93
C PHE A 17 -1.80 0.40 6.07
N LEU A 18 -2.79 -0.38 6.50
CA LEU A 18 -2.61 -1.40 7.53
C LEU A 18 -1.57 -2.46 7.14
N ASN A 19 -1.45 -2.79 5.85
CA ASN A 19 -0.41 -3.68 5.35
C ASN A 19 1.02 -3.15 5.65
N VAL A 20 1.23 -1.84 5.55
CA VAL A 20 2.50 -1.20 5.94
C VAL A 20 2.70 -1.26 7.45
N VAL A 21 1.64 -1.01 8.23
CA VAL A 21 1.68 -0.99 9.71
C VAL A 21 2.07 -2.35 10.27
N ILE A 22 1.50 -3.44 9.75
CA ILE A 22 1.78 -4.81 10.22
C ILE A 22 3.27 -5.16 10.09
N VAL A 23 3.94 -4.66 9.05
CA VAL A 23 5.36 -4.94 8.82
C VAL A 23 6.25 -4.00 9.64
N ARG A 24 5.96 -2.70 9.63
CA ARG A 24 6.87 -1.68 10.18
C ARG A 24 6.78 -1.50 11.68
N VAL A 25 5.58 -1.58 12.28
CA VAL A 25 5.40 -1.32 13.72
C VAL A 25 6.11 -2.35 14.59
N PRO A 26 5.99 -3.68 14.34
CA PRO A 26 6.74 -4.67 15.13
C PRO A 26 8.26 -4.56 14.95
N ALA A 27 8.72 -4.05 13.80
CA ALA A 27 10.13 -3.79 13.51
C ALA A 27 10.65 -2.47 14.12
N GLY A 28 9.78 -1.64 14.71
CA GLY A 28 10.15 -0.31 15.21
C GLY A 28 10.51 0.69 14.12
N GLU A 29 10.12 0.42 12.87
CA GLU A 29 10.42 1.27 11.72
C GLU A 29 9.41 2.43 11.60
N SER A 30 9.85 3.55 11.03
CA SER A 30 8.97 4.68 10.75
C SER A 30 8.01 4.38 9.58
N LEU A 31 6.75 4.75 9.75
CA LEU A 31 5.70 4.57 8.74
C LEU A 31 5.84 5.56 7.56
N LEU A 32 6.52 6.69 7.78
CA LEU A 32 6.63 7.77 6.81
C LEU A 32 7.92 7.71 5.99
N SER A 33 9.02 7.31 6.62
CA SER A 33 10.35 7.31 6.01
C SER A 33 11.15 6.13 6.54
N PRO A 34 11.88 5.39 5.69
CA PRO A 34 12.06 5.60 4.24
C PRO A 34 10.84 5.18 3.40
N PRO A 35 10.76 5.56 2.10
CA PRO A 35 9.70 5.12 1.18
C PRO A 35 9.60 3.59 1.07
N SER A 36 8.51 3.08 0.52
CA SER A 36 8.37 1.64 0.25
C SER A 36 9.44 1.17 -0.73
N ARG A 37 10.01 -0.01 -0.44
CA ARG A 37 11.04 -0.67 -1.24
C ARG A 37 10.70 -2.16 -1.37
N CYS A 38 11.14 -2.80 -2.45
CA CYS A 38 11.02 -4.25 -2.57
C CYS A 38 11.90 -4.94 -1.50
N PRO A 39 11.38 -5.91 -0.72
CA PRO A 39 12.17 -6.60 0.30
C PRO A 39 13.22 -7.57 -0.28
N LEU A 40 13.11 -7.96 -1.55
CA LEU A 40 14.01 -8.91 -2.21
C LEU A 40 15.18 -8.24 -2.94
N CYS A 41 14.90 -7.14 -3.65
CA CYS A 41 15.89 -6.46 -4.50
C CYS A 41 16.16 -5.01 -4.10
N GLU A 42 15.54 -4.53 -3.03
CA GLU A 42 15.69 -3.18 -2.44
C GLU A 42 15.36 -2.01 -3.37
N THR A 43 14.83 -2.27 -4.56
CA THR A 43 14.45 -1.22 -5.51
C THR A 43 13.33 -0.35 -4.90
N PRO A 44 13.44 0.99 -4.96
CA PRO A 44 12.39 1.90 -4.52
C PRO A 44 11.09 1.65 -5.29
N ILE A 45 9.97 1.56 -4.59
CA ILE A 45 8.65 1.38 -5.20
C ILE A 45 8.09 2.75 -5.54
N ALA A 46 7.69 2.96 -6.81
CA ALA A 46 7.09 4.23 -7.21
C ALA A 46 5.70 4.39 -6.55
N PRO A 47 5.25 5.61 -6.23
CA PRO A 47 3.94 5.83 -5.59
C PRO A 47 2.77 5.19 -6.35
N ARG A 48 2.84 5.17 -7.69
CA ARG A 48 1.83 4.55 -8.58
C ARG A 48 1.69 3.03 -8.38
N ASP A 49 2.77 2.36 -7.99
CA ASP A 49 2.77 0.91 -7.79
C ASP A 49 2.12 0.53 -6.44
N ASN A 50 1.98 1.50 -5.52
CA ASN A 50 1.27 1.33 -4.25
C ASN A 50 -0.26 1.56 -4.37
N ILE A 51 -0.81 1.84 -5.56
CA ILE A 51 -2.25 2.04 -5.74
C ILE A 51 -2.97 0.67 -5.72
N PRO A 52 -3.82 0.38 -4.72
CA PRO A 52 -4.46 -0.93 -4.59
C PRO A 52 -5.28 -1.28 -5.83
N VAL A 53 -5.26 -2.56 -6.22
CA VAL A 53 -5.98 -3.14 -7.38
C VAL A 53 -5.47 -2.63 -8.72
N VAL A 54 -5.30 -1.31 -8.91
CA VAL A 54 -4.87 -0.71 -10.19
C VAL A 54 -3.44 -1.13 -10.54
N SER A 55 -2.49 -1.07 -9.61
CA SER A 55 -1.12 -1.48 -9.90
C SER A 55 -1.02 -2.96 -10.26
N TRP A 56 -1.80 -3.81 -9.56
CA TRP A 56 -1.93 -5.24 -9.85
C TRP A 56 -2.57 -5.54 -11.21
N LEU A 57 -3.62 -4.81 -11.60
CA LEU A 57 -4.25 -4.97 -12.93
C LEU A 57 -3.34 -4.55 -14.08
N LEU A 58 -2.39 -3.64 -13.84
CA LEU A 58 -1.44 -3.15 -14.83
C LEU A 58 -0.13 -3.94 -14.86
N LEU A 59 0.09 -4.85 -13.90
CA LEU A 59 1.19 -5.79 -13.93
C LEU A 59 0.99 -6.77 -15.10
N ARG A 60 2.00 -6.87 -15.96
CA ARG A 60 2.09 -7.82 -17.09
C ARG A 60 3.04 -8.95 -16.74
#